data_AF-A0A9X3EPC1-F1
#
_entry.id   AF-A0A9X3EPC1-F1
#
_cell.length_a   1.000
_cell.length_b   1.000
_cell.length_c   1.000
_cell.angle_alpha   90.00
_cell.angle_beta   90.00
_cell.angle_gamma   90.00
#
_symmetry.space_group_name_H-M   'P 1'
#
loop_
_entity.id
_entity.type
_entity.pdbx_description
1 polymer ?
#
loop_
_entity_poly.entity_id
_entity_poly.type
_entity_poly.pdbx_seq_one_letter_code
_entity_poly.pdbx_strand_id
1 'polypeptide(L)'
;MAWVHLWRSISRAGVDSGLDEHLRRKIELTNTLGFTAGVLVFTGNSLFWGVLGADIRMVLVLFAAALAYASLPLLNRARRYDLSRSMLTVLPPVFIVAAAGIISDTPVLSFKFALLSVIAGPLLVFGIEEPRKMSAGIGWVAVCLVGMDAMMPIIPNFSGLDADPLRGSLSVTINAAVSCVIFTFSFVYFQRLNLAAEKVGGREGQVGAPAPQRLAARDRGHAQRVRANHRGAPRWRQHPVCRHSRVHAARGEALAGRSRRALERAVLRVRPDS
;
A
#
# COMPACT_ATOMS: atom_id res chain seq x y z
N MET A 1 10.80 -24.62 3.70
CA MET A 1 10.47 -23.95 2.41
C MET A 1 9.00 -23.54 2.30
N ALA A 2 8.02 -24.32 2.78
CA ALA A 2 6.58 -23.99 2.69
C ALA A 2 6.21 -22.60 3.24
N TRP A 3 6.83 -22.17 4.35
CA TRP A 3 6.57 -20.85 4.96
C TRP A 3 6.88 -19.66 4.03
N VAL A 4 7.98 -19.71 3.29
CA VAL A 4 8.38 -18.64 2.36
C VAL A 4 7.40 -18.53 1.20
N HIS A 5 6.88 -19.66 0.71
CA HIS A 5 5.87 -19.69 -0.35
C HIS A 5 4.53 -19.13 0.12
N LEU A 6 4.10 -19.50 1.33
CA LEU A 6 2.90 -18.95 1.94
C LEU A 6 3.01 -17.42 2.08
N TRP A 7 4.13 -16.94 2.64
CA TRP A 7 4.36 -15.52 2.85
C TRP A 7 4.34 -14.73 1.53
N ARG A 8 5.01 -15.23 0.49
CA ARG A 8 4.97 -14.63 -0.86
C ARG A 8 3.57 -14.65 -1.49
N SER A 9 2.80 -15.70 -1.23
CA SER A 9 1.43 -15.81 -1.74
C SER A 9 0.50 -14.78 -1.09
N ILE A 10 0.64 -14.60 0.23
CA ILE A 10 -0.15 -13.62 0.99
C ILE A 10 0.28 -12.19 0.62
N SER A 11 1.59 -11.91 0.54
CA SER A 11 2.07 -10.58 0.19
C SER A 11 1.57 -10.14 -1.20
N ARG A 12 1.49 -11.06 -2.17
CA ARG A 12 1.01 -10.80 -3.54
C ARG A 12 -0.51 -10.93 -3.73
N ALA A 13 -1.27 -11.11 -2.67
CA ALA A 13 -2.72 -11.25 -2.78
C ALA A 13 -3.37 -9.99 -3.37
N GLY A 14 -4.07 -10.14 -4.49
CA GLY A 14 -4.72 -9.02 -5.20
C GLY A 14 -3.80 -8.20 -6.09
N VAL A 15 -2.58 -8.67 -6.37
CA VAL A 15 -1.66 -8.02 -7.30
C VAL A 15 -1.88 -8.56 -8.72
N ASP A 16 -2.42 -7.71 -9.61
CA ASP A 16 -2.61 -8.01 -11.03
C ASP A 16 -1.49 -7.39 -11.90
N SER A 17 -1.25 -7.96 -13.10
CA SER A 17 -0.22 -7.50 -14.04
C SER A 17 -0.47 -6.10 -14.60
N GLY A 18 -1.74 -5.67 -14.68
CA GLY A 18 -2.16 -4.38 -15.22
C GLY A 18 -2.24 -3.23 -14.21
N LEU A 19 -1.82 -3.44 -12.95
CA LEU A 19 -1.72 -2.36 -11.97
C LEU A 19 -0.43 -1.57 -12.14
N ASP A 20 -0.50 -0.27 -11.89
CA ASP A 20 0.68 0.57 -11.77
C ASP A 20 1.66 -0.01 -10.74
N GLU A 21 2.94 0.00 -11.08
CA GLU A 21 4.01 -0.56 -10.25
C GLU A 21 4.01 0.03 -8.84
N HIS A 22 3.65 1.31 -8.74
CA HIS A 22 3.49 2.01 -7.47
C HIS A 22 2.37 1.43 -6.60
N LEU A 23 1.18 1.25 -7.17
CA LEU A 23 0.03 0.70 -6.46
C LEU A 23 0.26 -0.76 -6.08
N ARG A 24 0.91 -1.53 -6.96
CA ARG A 24 1.34 -2.91 -6.66
C ARG A 24 2.18 -2.97 -5.39
N ARG A 25 3.20 -2.10 -5.25
CA ARG A 25 4.05 -2.06 -4.05
C ARG A 25 3.28 -1.68 -2.80
N LYS A 26 2.35 -0.72 -2.89
CA LYS A 26 1.49 -0.36 -1.75
C LYS A 26 0.59 -1.51 -1.30
N ILE A 27 0.06 -2.30 -2.24
CA ILE A 27 -0.73 -3.50 -1.94
C ILE A 27 0.14 -4.55 -1.25
N GLU A 28 1.34 -4.83 -1.77
CA GLU A 28 2.27 -5.79 -1.16
C GLU A 28 2.69 -5.38 0.25
N LEU A 29 2.99 -4.10 0.46
CA LEU A 29 3.30 -3.54 1.77
C LEU A 29 2.10 -3.69 2.73
N THR A 30 0.90 -3.34 2.28
CA THR A 30 -0.35 -3.45 3.06
C THR A 30 -0.63 -4.88 3.48
N ASN A 31 -0.50 -5.84 2.56
CA ASN A 31 -0.68 -7.26 2.85
C ASN A 31 0.36 -7.78 3.85
N THR A 32 1.62 -7.38 3.66
CA THR A 32 2.72 -7.82 4.52
C THR A 32 2.57 -7.26 5.93
N LEU A 33 2.28 -5.96 6.05
CA LEU A 33 2.02 -5.29 7.34
C LEU A 33 0.80 -5.89 8.03
N GLY A 34 -0.31 -6.02 7.30
CA GLY A 34 -1.55 -6.60 7.82
C GLY A 34 -1.35 -8.01 8.34
N PHE A 35 -0.77 -8.90 7.54
CA PHE A 35 -0.55 -10.27 7.96
C PHE A 35 0.45 -10.38 9.11
N THR A 36 1.55 -9.60 9.09
CA THR A 36 2.52 -9.58 10.19
C THR A 36 1.89 -9.08 11.49
N ALA A 37 1.12 -7.99 11.43
CA ALA A 37 0.40 -7.46 12.57
C ALA A 37 -0.62 -8.48 13.10
N GLY A 38 -1.39 -9.12 12.22
CA GLY A 38 -2.34 -10.16 12.60
C GLY A 38 -1.68 -11.34 13.30
N VAL A 39 -0.56 -11.83 12.76
CA VAL A 39 0.21 -12.92 13.38
C VAL A 39 0.77 -12.47 14.73
N LEU A 40 1.43 -11.32 14.81
CA LEU A 40 2.01 -10.83 16.08
C LEU A 40 0.94 -10.58 17.14
N VAL A 41 -0.20 -9.99 16.76
CA VAL A 41 -1.33 -9.79 17.67
C VAL A 41 -1.87 -11.13 18.13
N PHE A 42 -1.98 -12.12 17.24
CA PHE A 42 -2.48 -13.43 17.61
C PHE A 42 -1.49 -14.21 18.49
N THR A 43 -0.27 -14.47 18.02
CA THR A 43 0.71 -15.29 18.74
C THR A 43 1.33 -14.58 19.93
N GLY A 44 1.74 -13.32 19.77
CA GLY A 44 2.35 -12.53 20.83
C GLY A 44 1.42 -12.37 22.03
N ASN A 45 0.14 -12.09 21.76
CA ASN A 45 -0.83 -11.98 22.85
C ASN A 45 -1.34 -13.32 23.34
N SER A 46 -1.58 -14.34 22.49
CA SER A 46 -2.01 -15.65 22.99
C SER A 46 -0.98 -16.28 23.92
N LEU A 47 0.31 -16.09 23.67
CA LEU A 47 1.38 -16.55 24.56
C LEU A 47 1.44 -15.73 25.84
N PHE A 48 1.35 -14.40 25.77
CA PHE A 48 1.45 -13.55 26.96
C PHE A 48 0.22 -13.69 27.87
N TRP A 49 -0.98 -13.62 27.29
CA TRP A 49 -2.25 -13.61 28.00
C TRP A 49 -2.76 -15.02 28.32
N GLY A 50 -2.48 -16.02 27.48
CA GLY A 50 -2.79 -17.42 27.79
C GLY A 50 -2.02 -17.95 29.00
N VAL A 51 -0.79 -17.45 29.22
CA VAL A 51 0.04 -17.80 30.40
C VAL A 51 -0.41 -17.03 31.64
N LEU A 52 -0.89 -15.79 31.48
CA LEU A 52 -1.35 -14.94 32.59
C LEU A 52 -2.82 -15.17 33.00
N GLY A 53 -3.50 -16.18 32.43
CA GLY A 53 -4.90 -16.46 32.75
C GLY A 53 -5.86 -15.36 32.28
N ALA A 54 -5.61 -14.81 31.10
CA ALA A 54 -6.33 -13.63 30.62
C ALA A 54 -7.82 -13.84 30.45
N ASP A 55 -8.54 -12.75 30.71
CA ASP A 55 -9.98 -12.64 30.53
C ASP A 55 -10.40 -12.94 29.07
N ILE A 56 -11.49 -13.69 28.92
CA ILE A 56 -12.06 -14.09 27.63
C ILE A 56 -12.38 -12.89 26.74
N ARG A 57 -12.77 -11.74 27.29
CA ARG A 57 -13.07 -10.51 26.53
C ARG A 57 -11.81 -9.94 25.87
N MET A 58 -10.68 -9.94 26.58
CA MET A 58 -9.41 -9.51 26.03
C MET A 58 -8.96 -10.46 24.92
N VAL A 59 -9.12 -11.76 25.11
CA VAL A 59 -8.88 -12.78 24.07
C VAL A 59 -9.77 -12.53 22.85
N LEU A 60 -11.06 -12.22 23.04
CA LEU A 60 -11.98 -11.92 21.95
C LEU A 60 -11.60 -10.64 21.19
N VAL A 61 -11.19 -9.57 21.88
CA VAL A 61 -10.73 -8.34 21.22
C VAL A 61 -9.46 -8.59 20.41
N LEU A 62 -8.51 -9.33 20.96
CA LEU A 62 -7.27 -9.69 20.28
C LEU A 62 -7.50 -10.63 19.09
N PHE A 63 -8.42 -11.57 19.23
CA PHE A 63 -8.84 -12.45 18.14
C PHE A 63 -9.53 -11.66 17.03
N ALA A 64 -10.46 -10.76 17.39
CA ALA A 64 -11.10 -9.85 16.44
C ALA A 64 -10.08 -8.95 15.74
N ALA A 65 -9.06 -8.46 16.47
CA ALA A 65 -7.95 -7.71 15.89
C ALA A 65 -7.14 -8.53 14.90
N ALA A 66 -6.75 -9.75 15.27
CA ALA A 66 -6.02 -10.65 14.38
C ALA A 66 -6.82 -10.94 13.10
N LEU A 67 -8.13 -11.22 13.22
CA LEU A 67 -9.01 -11.43 12.07
C LEU A 67 -9.15 -10.17 11.21
N ALA A 68 -9.30 -8.99 11.83
CA ALA A 68 -9.40 -7.73 11.11
C ALA A 68 -8.14 -7.46 10.28
N TYR A 69 -6.95 -7.70 10.85
CA TYR A 69 -5.68 -7.59 10.13
C TYR A 69 -5.51 -8.67 9.05
N ALA A 70 -5.90 -9.91 9.33
CA ALA A 70 -5.86 -11.01 8.36
C ALA A 70 -6.85 -10.83 7.20
N SER A 71 -7.86 -9.96 7.35
CA SER A 71 -8.82 -9.64 6.28
C SER A 71 -8.24 -8.73 5.19
N LEU A 72 -7.11 -8.05 5.44
CA LEU A 72 -6.53 -7.08 4.51
C LEU A 72 -6.13 -7.70 3.15
N PRO A 73 -5.44 -8.86 3.09
CA PRO A 73 -5.22 -9.58 1.84
C PRO A 73 -6.50 -9.98 1.10
N LEU A 74 -7.60 -10.26 1.82
CA LEU A 74 -8.89 -10.59 1.21
C LEU A 74 -9.53 -9.36 0.57
N LEU A 75 -9.46 -8.20 1.23
CA LEU A 75 -9.92 -6.93 0.66
C LEU A 75 -9.12 -6.54 -0.59
N ASN A 76 -7.81 -6.77 -0.57
CA ASN A 76 -6.97 -6.54 -1.74
C ASN A 76 -7.30 -7.50 -2.89
N ARG A 77 -7.60 -8.78 -2.62
CA ARG A 77 -8.15 -9.70 -3.64
C ARG A 77 -9.48 -9.23 -4.21
N ALA A 78 -10.34 -8.62 -3.39
CA ALA A 78 -11.59 -8.01 -3.82
C ALA A 78 -11.42 -6.63 -4.52
N ARG A 79 -10.18 -6.23 -4.83
CA ARG A 79 -9.82 -4.95 -5.47
C ARG A 79 -10.25 -3.71 -4.67
N ARG A 80 -10.38 -3.84 -3.34
CA ARG A 80 -10.71 -2.74 -2.41
C ARG A 80 -9.43 -2.16 -1.77
N TYR A 81 -8.50 -1.70 -2.61
CA TYR A 81 -7.15 -1.29 -2.19
C TYR A 81 -7.13 -0.08 -1.24
N ASP A 82 -7.99 0.91 -1.48
CA ASP A 82 -8.07 2.08 -0.58
C ASP A 82 -8.65 1.71 0.78
N LEU A 83 -9.64 0.82 0.81
CA LEU A 83 -10.27 0.37 2.05
C LEU A 83 -9.29 -0.44 2.91
N SER A 84 -8.53 -1.36 2.32
CA SER A 84 -7.53 -2.14 3.07
C SER A 84 -6.46 -1.25 3.70
N ARG A 85 -5.99 -0.25 2.96
CA ARG A 85 -5.03 0.75 3.44
C ARG A 85 -5.61 1.61 4.56
N SER A 86 -6.85 2.09 4.40
CA SER A 86 -7.55 2.82 5.45
C SER A 86 -7.74 1.99 6.71
N MET A 87 -8.04 0.69 6.58
CA MET A 87 -8.17 -0.20 7.74
C MET A 87 -6.86 -0.33 8.53
N LEU A 88 -5.69 -0.37 7.87
CA LEU A 88 -4.39 -0.35 8.59
C LEU A 88 -4.17 0.92 9.43
N THR A 89 -4.86 2.02 9.11
CA THR A 89 -4.78 3.27 9.88
C THR A 89 -5.86 3.40 10.94
N VAL A 90 -7.03 2.79 10.71
CA VAL A 90 -8.18 2.89 11.61
C VAL A 90 -8.16 1.83 12.70
N LEU A 91 -7.76 0.59 12.37
CA LEU A 91 -7.81 -0.54 13.30
C LEU A 91 -6.89 -0.38 14.52
N PRO A 92 -5.61 0.02 14.41
CA PRO A 92 -4.75 0.05 15.58
C PRO A 92 -5.24 1.02 16.67
N PRO A 93 -5.67 2.26 16.37
CA PRO A 93 -6.21 3.15 17.39
C PRO A 93 -7.47 2.59 18.07
N VAL A 94 -8.37 2.00 17.28
CA VAL A 94 -9.61 1.39 17.80
C VAL A 94 -9.27 0.26 18.77
N PHE A 95 -8.37 -0.64 18.41
CA PHE A 95 -7.99 -1.75 19.28
C PHE A 95 -7.21 -1.32 20.51
N ILE A 96 -6.39 -0.25 20.42
CA ILE A 96 -5.70 0.30 21.59
C ILE A 96 -6.70 0.90 22.58
N VAL A 97 -7.67 1.69 22.10
CA VAL A 97 -8.72 2.27 22.97
C VAL A 97 -9.58 1.18 23.58
N ALA A 98 -9.98 0.17 22.79
CA ALA A 98 -10.75 -0.97 23.27
C ALA A 98 -9.99 -1.75 24.36
N ALA A 99 -8.71 -2.08 24.12
CA ALA A 99 -7.86 -2.76 25.10
C ALA A 99 -7.70 -1.93 26.38
N ALA A 100 -7.48 -0.62 26.25
CA ALA A 100 -7.32 0.26 27.39
C ALA A 100 -8.58 0.30 28.28
N GLY A 101 -9.77 0.43 27.67
CA GLY A 101 -11.04 0.43 28.42
C GLY A 101 -11.37 -0.92 29.07
N ILE A 102 -10.92 -2.04 28.49
CA ILE A 102 -11.07 -3.37 29.12
C ILE A 102 -10.14 -3.52 30.33
N ILE A 103 -8.93 -2.97 30.26
CA ILE A 103 -7.86 -3.18 31.25
C ILE A 103 -7.91 -2.14 32.38
N SER A 104 -8.44 -0.93 32.14
CA SER A 104 -8.33 0.16 33.09
C SER A 104 -9.51 1.12 33.10
N ASP A 105 -9.94 1.49 34.30
CA ASP A 105 -10.98 2.49 34.57
C ASP A 105 -10.41 3.90 34.53
N THR A 106 -9.09 4.02 34.64
CA THR A 106 -8.38 5.30 34.68
C THR A 106 -7.51 5.45 33.45
N PRO A 107 -7.34 6.69 32.95
CA PRO A 107 -6.52 6.94 31.78
C PRO A 107 -5.06 6.58 32.07
N VAL A 108 -4.59 5.50 31.43
CA VAL A 108 -3.18 5.06 31.56
C VAL A 108 -2.34 5.72 30.48
N LEU A 109 -1.31 6.46 30.92
CA LEU A 109 -0.42 7.20 30.03
C LEU A 109 0.28 6.31 28.98
N SER A 110 0.55 5.04 29.31
CA SER A 110 1.19 4.08 28.41
C SER A 110 0.39 3.84 27.12
N PHE A 111 -0.95 3.78 27.20
CA PHE A 111 -1.78 3.60 26.00
C PHE A 111 -1.81 4.85 25.13
N LYS A 112 -1.70 6.06 25.72
CA LYS A 112 -1.54 7.31 24.96
C LYS A 112 -0.23 7.32 24.17
N PHE A 113 0.86 6.84 24.77
CA PHE A 113 2.12 6.66 24.05
C PHE A 113 2.02 5.58 22.95
N ALA A 114 1.30 4.49 23.20
CA ALA A 114 1.03 3.49 22.17
C ALA A 114 0.26 4.11 20.99
N LEU A 115 -0.76 4.92 21.24
CA LEU A 115 -1.51 5.65 20.19
C LEU A 115 -0.60 6.60 19.39
N LEU A 116 0.30 7.33 20.04
CA LEU A 116 1.26 8.20 19.34
C LEU A 116 2.16 7.42 18.38
N SER A 117 2.60 6.22 18.76
CA SER A 117 3.39 5.38 17.87
C SER A 117 2.60 4.99 16.61
N VAL A 118 1.28 4.82 16.70
CA VAL A 118 0.45 4.43 15.56
C VAL A 118 0.39 5.49 14.45
N ILE A 119 0.82 6.74 14.70
CA ILE A 119 0.99 7.77 13.67
C ILE A 119 1.91 7.31 12.51
N ALA A 120 2.86 6.40 12.76
CA ALA A 120 3.65 5.82 11.69
C ALA A 120 2.81 5.05 10.66
N GLY A 121 1.69 4.45 11.05
CA GLY A 121 0.80 3.71 10.15
C GLY A 121 0.38 4.54 8.92
N PRO A 122 -0.33 5.67 9.08
CA PRO A 122 -0.71 6.52 7.95
C PRO A 122 0.49 7.11 7.20
N LEU A 123 1.59 7.43 7.87
CA LEU A 123 2.83 7.88 7.21
C LEU A 123 3.39 6.80 6.27
N LEU A 124 3.38 5.54 6.69
CA LEU A 124 3.93 4.43 5.92
C LEU A 124 2.99 4.00 4.78
N VAL A 125 1.69 3.93 5.05
CA VAL A 125 0.69 3.39 4.12
C VAL A 125 0.29 4.40 3.05
N PHE A 126 0.20 5.69 3.38
CA PHE A 126 -0.18 6.74 2.43
C PHE A 126 1.02 7.46 1.83
N GLY A 127 2.03 7.78 2.65
CA GLY A 127 3.22 8.52 2.21
C GLY A 127 2.91 9.97 1.82
N ILE A 128 3.92 10.67 1.32
CA ILE A 128 3.85 12.10 0.99
C ILE A 128 2.97 12.38 -0.24
N GLU A 129 2.80 11.39 -1.12
CA GLU A 129 2.06 11.52 -2.37
C GLU A 129 0.53 11.53 -2.19
N GLU A 130 0.03 11.02 -1.07
CA GLU A 130 -1.41 11.02 -0.74
C GLU A 130 -1.67 11.87 0.52
N PRO A 131 -1.32 13.18 0.52
CA PRO A 131 -1.25 13.99 1.73
C PRO A 131 -2.61 14.13 2.41
N ARG A 132 -3.71 14.12 1.64
CA ARG A 132 -5.08 14.18 2.17
C ARG A 132 -5.46 12.92 2.95
N LYS A 133 -5.08 11.73 2.47
CA LYS A 133 -5.37 10.47 3.16
C LYS A 133 -4.45 10.28 4.36
N MET A 134 -3.19 10.68 4.22
CA MET A 134 -2.22 10.72 5.31
C MET A 134 -2.70 11.62 6.45
N SER A 135 -3.09 12.87 6.15
CA SER A 135 -3.57 13.81 7.17
C SER A 135 -4.87 13.36 7.81
N ALA A 136 -5.79 12.75 7.05
CA ALA A 136 -7.00 12.13 7.59
C ALA A 136 -6.68 10.99 8.57
N GLY A 137 -5.71 10.13 8.23
CA GLY A 137 -5.26 9.06 9.10
C GLY A 137 -4.58 9.58 10.39
N ILE A 138 -3.73 10.60 10.28
CA ILE A 138 -3.11 11.25 11.45
C ILE A 138 -4.20 11.93 12.31
N GLY A 139 -5.14 12.63 11.68
CA GLY A 139 -6.28 13.24 12.35
C GLY A 139 -7.13 12.22 13.10
N TRP A 140 -7.35 11.04 12.53
CA TRP A 140 -8.03 9.93 13.21
C TRP A 140 -7.29 9.48 14.47
N VAL A 141 -5.96 9.29 14.39
CA VAL A 141 -5.14 8.94 15.56
C VAL A 141 -5.25 10.03 16.65
N ALA A 142 -5.22 11.31 16.25
CA ALA A 142 -5.38 12.43 17.18
C ALA A 142 -6.76 12.46 17.85
N VAL A 143 -7.84 12.19 17.09
CA VAL A 143 -9.20 12.07 17.63
C VAL A 143 -9.26 10.94 18.66
N CYS A 144 -8.69 9.76 18.36
CA CYS A 144 -8.62 8.68 19.33
C CYS A 144 -7.80 9.05 20.56
N LEU A 145 -6.68 9.76 20.40
CA LEU A 145 -5.81 10.19 21.50
C LEU A 145 -6.51 11.14 22.47
N VAL A 146 -7.21 12.16 21.95
CA VAL A 146 -7.95 13.14 22.75
C VAL A 146 -9.24 12.53 23.32
N GLY A 147 -9.95 11.72 22.52
CA GLY A 147 -11.19 11.07 22.92
C GLY A 147 -11.01 9.89 23.87
N MET A 148 -9.79 9.38 24.01
CA MET A 148 -9.51 8.17 24.80
C MET A 148 -10.09 8.24 26.22
N ASP A 149 -9.86 9.36 26.92
CA ASP A 149 -10.30 9.53 28.31
C ASP A 149 -11.83 9.54 28.44
N ALA A 150 -12.55 9.99 27.41
CA ALA A 150 -14.00 9.96 27.35
C ALA A 150 -14.55 8.60 26.89
N MET A 151 -13.80 7.85 26.08
CA MET A 151 -14.24 6.55 25.56
C MET A 151 -13.99 5.40 26.54
N MET A 152 -12.91 5.45 27.32
CA MET A 152 -12.55 4.37 28.25
C MET A 152 -13.66 4.02 29.25
N PRO A 153 -14.33 4.98 29.93
CA PRO A 153 -15.39 4.67 30.90
C PRO A 153 -16.64 4.03 30.29
N ILE A 154 -16.84 4.17 28.97
CA ILE A 154 -17.99 3.60 28.25
C ILE A 154 -17.75 2.11 27.98
N ILE A 155 -16.49 1.69 27.90
CA ILE A 155 -16.11 0.30 27.67
C ILE A 155 -16.21 -0.43 29.02
N PRO A 156 -16.97 -1.52 29.12
CA PRO A 156 -17.16 -2.22 30.39
C PRO A 156 -15.84 -2.84 30.84
N ASN A 157 -15.21 -2.22 31.84
CA ASN A 157 -13.99 -2.72 32.46
C ASN A 157 -14.26 -4.03 33.23
N PHE A 158 -13.24 -4.86 33.31
CA PHE A 158 -13.17 -5.99 34.20
C PHE A 158 -12.18 -5.76 35.34
N SER A 159 -12.71 -5.53 36.55
CA SER A 159 -11.94 -5.31 37.78
C SER A 159 -11.20 -6.55 38.31
N GLY A 160 -11.32 -7.72 37.66
CA GLY A 160 -10.66 -8.96 38.07
C GLY A 160 -9.30 -9.21 37.42
N LEU A 161 -8.90 -8.41 36.43
CA LEU A 161 -7.51 -8.33 36.00
C LEU A 161 -6.81 -7.37 36.95
N ASP A 162 -6.32 -7.88 38.09
CA ASP A 162 -5.41 -7.11 38.95
C ASP A 162 -4.21 -6.71 38.09
N ALA A 163 -4.24 -5.50 37.56
CA ALA A 163 -3.15 -4.90 36.81
C ALA A 163 -1.96 -4.60 37.72
N ASP A 164 -1.99 -4.98 38.99
CA ASP A 164 -0.93 -4.74 39.98
C ASP A 164 0.47 -5.25 39.55
N PRO A 165 0.64 -6.38 38.84
CA PRO A 165 1.94 -6.75 38.26
C PRO A 165 2.37 -5.88 37.08
N LEU A 166 1.41 -5.31 36.33
CA LEU A 166 1.61 -4.42 35.18
C LEU A 166 1.71 -2.94 35.59
N ARG A 167 1.22 -2.57 36.78
CA ARG A 167 1.26 -1.22 37.38
C ARG A 167 2.61 -0.89 38.01
N GLY A 168 3.48 -1.89 38.21
CA GLY A 168 4.86 -1.64 38.57
C GLY A 168 5.50 -0.70 37.55
N SER A 169 5.94 0.48 38.00
CA SER A 169 6.54 1.52 37.15
C SER A 169 7.65 0.97 36.24
N LEU A 170 8.37 -0.05 36.71
CA LEU A 170 9.40 -0.76 35.96
C LEU A 170 8.84 -1.56 34.76
N SER A 171 7.74 -2.29 34.93
CA SER A 171 7.12 -3.08 33.85
C SER A 171 6.56 -2.16 32.76
N VAL A 172 5.88 -1.08 33.15
CA VAL A 172 5.41 -0.05 32.23
C VAL A 172 6.57 0.59 31.47
N THR A 173 7.65 0.94 32.18
CA THR A 173 8.84 1.58 31.58
C THR A 173 9.57 0.65 30.63
N ILE A 174 9.72 -0.63 30.99
CA ILE A 174 10.36 -1.64 30.14
C ILE A 174 9.50 -1.89 28.89
N ASN A 175 8.18 -2.07 29.03
CA ASN A 175 7.30 -2.24 27.88
C ASN A 175 7.28 -1.01 26.98
N ALA A 176 7.27 0.19 27.56
CA ALA A 176 7.37 1.43 26.81
C ALA A 176 8.71 1.55 26.07
N ALA A 177 9.83 1.23 26.73
CA ALA A 177 11.16 1.26 26.14
C ALA A 177 11.31 0.23 25.01
N VAL A 178 10.89 -1.02 25.24
CA VAL A 178 10.91 -2.09 24.23
C VAL A 178 10.00 -1.73 23.05
N SER A 179 8.80 -1.23 23.31
CA SER A 179 7.88 -0.76 22.26
C SER A 179 8.49 0.38 21.47
N CYS A 180 9.14 1.35 22.13
CA CYS A 180 9.81 2.48 21.48
C CYS A 180 10.99 2.01 20.60
N VAL A 181 11.79 1.04 21.07
CA VAL A 181 12.90 0.46 20.30
C VAL A 181 12.38 -0.30 19.09
N ILE A 182 11.44 -1.23 19.28
CA ILE A 182 10.83 -2.01 18.19
C ILE A 182 10.16 -1.08 17.19
N PHE A 183 9.47 -0.06 17.67
CA PHE A 183 8.83 0.95 16.85
C PHE A 183 9.84 1.75 16.04
N THR A 184 10.94 2.19 16.66
CA THR A 184 12.01 2.93 15.97
C THR A 184 12.66 2.07 14.89
N PHE A 185 12.98 0.81 15.18
CA PHE A 185 13.53 -0.11 14.20
C PHE A 185 12.56 -0.38 13.05
N SER A 186 11.27 -0.62 13.37
CA SER A 186 10.22 -0.82 12.37
C SER A 186 10.05 0.42 11.50
N PHE A 187 9.98 1.60 12.11
CA PHE A 187 9.85 2.87 11.42
C PHE A 187 11.03 3.13 10.48
N VAL A 188 12.27 2.96 10.96
CA VAL A 188 13.48 3.16 10.13
C VAL A 188 13.53 2.13 8.99
N TYR A 189 13.20 0.86 9.27
CA TYR A 189 13.15 -0.17 8.25
C TYR A 189 12.11 0.13 7.17
N PHE A 190 10.88 0.50 7.58
CA PHE A 190 9.81 0.81 6.65
C PHE A 190 10.02 2.14 5.91
N GLN A 191 10.62 3.16 6.54
CA GLN A 191 11.05 4.37 5.83
C GLN A 191 12.09 4.06 4.77
N ARG A 192 13.07 3.19 5.07
CA ARG A 192 14.07 2.76 4.08
C ARG A 192 13.41 2.02 2.90
N LEU A 193 12.42 1.17 3.18
CA LEU A 193 11.65 0.50 2.13
C LEU A 193 10.85 1.49 1.27
N ASN A 194 10.18 2.46 1.89
CA ASN A 194 9.43 3.50 1.16
C ASN A 194 10.37 4.39 0.33
N LEU A 195 11.48 4.88 0.89
CA LEU A 195 12.46 5.71 0.17
C LEU A 195 13.14 4.95 -0.97
N ALA A 196 13.42 3.65 -0.79
CA ALA A 196 13.95 2.81 -1.85
C ALA A 196 12.93 2.64 -2.98
N ALA A 197 11.64 2.49 -2.65
CA ALA A 197 10.57 2.41 -3.63
C ALA A 197 10.43 3.73 -4.43
N GLU A 198 10.52 4.88 -3.76
CA GLU A 198 10.44 6.22 -4.37
C GLU A 198 11.60 6.50 -5.34
N LYS A 199 12.84 6.16 -4.95
CA LYS A 199 14.04 6.40 -5.78
C LYS A 199 14.03 5.63 -7.11
N VAL A 200 13.36 4.48 -7.15
CA VAL A 200 13.22 3.68 -8.37
C VAL A 200 12.15 4.26 -9.29
N GLY A 201 11.00 4.67 -8.74
CA GLY A 201 9.91 5.29 -9.51
C GLY A 201 10.29 6.65 -10.13
N GLY A 202 11.08 7.47 -9.42
CA GLY A 202 11.55 8.76 -9.92
C GLY A 202 12.54 8.67 -11.10
N ARG A 203 13.25 7.53 -11.25
CA ARG A 203 14.18 7.32 -12.37
C ARG A 203 13.48 6.89 -13.65
N GLU A 204 12.42 6.11 -13.57
CA GLU A 204 11.65 5.69 -14.76
C GLU A 204 10.84 6.85 -15.36
N GLY A 205 10.36 7.79 -14.53
CA GLY A 205 9.72 9.03 -15.00
C GLY A 205 10.65 9.98 -15.76
N GLN A 206 11.98 9.90 -15.55
CA GLN A 206 12.96 10.70 -16.28
C GLN A 206 13.46 10.05 -17.59
N VAL A 207 13.32 8.74 -17.75
CA VAL A 207 13.71 8.04 -18.99
C VAL A 207 12.60 8.10 -20.05
N GLY A 208 11.36 8.39 -19.64
CA GLY A 208 10.18 8.45 -20.51
C GLY A 208 9.81 9.83 -21.06
N ALA A 209 10.45 10.93 -20.64
CA ALA A 209 10.19 12.23 -21.26
C ALA A 209 10.87 12.25 -22.65
N PRO A 210 10.12 12.23 -23.77
CA PRO A 210 10.73 12.33 -25.08
C PRO A 210 11.39 13.70 -25.15
N ALA A 211 12.71 13.74 -25.16
CA ALA A 211 13.47 14.98 -25.36
C ALA A 211 13.02 15.60 -26.69
N PRO A 212 12.23 16.69 -26.71
CA PRO A 212 11.65 17.18 -27.96
C PRO A 212 12.67 17.91 -28.85
N GLN A 213 13.96 17.95 -28.47
CA GLN A 213 14.90 18.90 -29.06
C GLN A 213 16.25 18.33 -29.50
N ARG A 214 16.57 17.05 -29.26
CA ARG A 214 17.86 16.49 -29.72
C ARG A 214 17.85 15.85 -31.11
N LEU A 215 16.68 15.55 -31.67
CA LEU A 215 16.56 15.08 -33.06
C LEU A 215 16.55 16.23 -34.08
N ALA A 216 16.07 17.43 -33.72
CA ALA A 216 16.06 18.58 -34.63
C ALA A 216 17.47 19.14 -34.94
N ALA A 217 18.46 18.90 -34.07
CA ALA A 217 19.85 19.30 -34.32
C ALA A 217 20.65 18.25 -35.10
N ARG A 218 20.23 16.98 -35.09
CA ARG A 218 20.94 15.88 -35.77
C ARG A 218 20.55 15.74 -37.24
N ASP A 219 19.33 16.14 -37.62
CA ASP A 219 18.88 16.14 -39.02
C ASP A 219 19.40 17.33 -39.84
N ARG A 220 19.80 18.45 -39.19
CA ARG A 220 20.43 19.57 -39.91
C ARG A 220 21.86 19.26 -40.37
N GLY A 221 22.57 18.34 -39.71
CA GLY A 221 23.92 17.91 -40.11
C GLY A 221 23.95 16.89 -41.25
N HIS A 222 22.92 16.04 -41.37
CA HIS A 222 22.87 15.02 -42.42
C HIS A 222 22.35 15.54 -43.76
N ALA A 223 21.43 16.51 -43.76
CA ALA A 223 20.93 17.12 -44.99
C ALA A 223 22.01 17.91 -45.77
N GLN A 224 23.06 18.39 -45.09
CA GLN A 224 24.15 19.14 -45.73
C GLN A 224 25.22 18.21 -46.36
N ARG A 225 25.37 16.97 -45.88
CA ARG A 225 26.32 15.99 -46.46
C ARG A 225 25.79 15.23 -47.68
N VAL A 226 24.47 15.15 -47.87
CA VAL A 226 23.88 14.42 -49.02
C VAL A 226 23.84 15.28 -50.29
N ARG A 227 23.99 16.62 -50.20
CA ARG A 227 24.07 17.48 -51.40
C ARG A 227 25.46 17.56 -52.04
N ALA A 228 26.51 17.04 -51.41
CA ALA A 228 27.88 17.14 -51.92
C ALA A 228 28.32 15.94 -52.79
N ASN A 229 27.54 14.85 -52.87
CA ASN A 229 28.04 13.59 -53.45
C ASN A 229 27.24 13.01 -54.64
N HIS A 230 26.45 13.83 -55.34
CA HIS A 230 25.72 13.42 -56.55
C HIS A 230 26.24 14.08 -57.84
N ARG A 231 27.56 13.94 -58.08
CA ARG A 231 28.13 14.06 -59.42
C ARG A 231 29.06 12.87 -59.65
N GLY A 232 28.54 11.80 -60.25
CA GLY A 232 29.40 10.74 -60.81
C GLY A 232 28.81 9.32 -60.79
N ALA A 233 28.20 8.95 -61.91
CA ALA A 233 28.22 7.58 -62.49
C ALA A 233 27.34 6.49 -61.81
N PRO A 234 27.24 5.29 -62.43
CA PRO A 234 26.40 5.02 -63.60
C PRO A 234 25.38 3.88 -63.37
N ARG A 235 24.40 3.80 -64.28
CA ARG A 235 23.37 2.74 -64.40
C ARG A 235 24.00 1.33 -64.39
N TRP A 236 23.64 0.51 -63.41
CA TRP A 236 23.67 -0.95 -63.56
C TRP A 236 22.49 -1.64 -62.87
N ARG A 237 21.79 -2.43 -63.70
CA ARG A 237 21.08 -3.70 -63.49
C ARG A 237 20.15 -3.85 -62.29
N GLN A 238 18.87 -3.91 -62.64
CA GLN A 238 17.79 -4.52 -61.89
C GLN A 238 18.07 -6.02 -61.66
N HIS A 239 17.90 -6.47 -60.42
CA HIS A 239 17.56 -7.86 -60.11
C HIS A 239 16.37 -7.86 -59.13
N PRO A 240 15.33 -8.66 -59.38
CA PRO A 240 14.23 -8.88 -58.45
C PRO A 240 14.59 -10.00 -57.46
N VAL A 241 14.02 -9.98 -56.25
CA VAL A 241 13.98 -11.00 -55.15
C VAL A 241 14.12 -10.18 -53.84
N CYS A 242 13.26 -10.20 -52.81
CA CYS A 242 12.32 -11.17 -52.30
C CYS A 242 11.18 -10.41 -51.57
N ARG A 243 9.91 -10.73 -51.84
CA ARG A 243 8.73 -10.05 -51.26
C ARG A 243 7.90 -11.06 -50.46
N HIS A 244 8.34 -11.41 -49.26
CA HIS A 244 7.53 -12.19 -48.31
C HIS A 244 7.83 -11.79 -46.86
N SER A 245 7.11 -10.79 -46.35
CA SER A 245 6.91 -10.55 -44.89
C SER A 245 6.03 -9.31 -44.59
N ARG A 246 4.98 -9.05 -45.38
CA ARG A 246 3.99 -7.98 -45.10
C ARG A 246 2.54 -8.46 -45.18
N VAL A 247 2.22 -9.57 -44.52
CA VAL A 247 0.82 -10.05 -44.42
C VAL A 247 0.26 -10.02 -42.99
N HIS A 248 1.09 -9.84 -41.95
CA HIS A 248 0.59 -9.79 -40.57
C HIS A 248 0.32 -8.38 -40.00
N ALA A 249 0.73 -7.31 -40.68
CA ALA A 249 0.46 -5.94 -40.20
C ALA A 249 -0.89 -5.36 -40.67
N ALA A 250 -1.46 -5.85 -41.77
CA ALA A 250 -2.69 -5.28 -42.34
C ALA A 250 -3.99 -5.83 -41.71
N ARG A 251 -3.92 -6.85 -40.84
CA ARG A 251 -5.11 -7.46 -40.21
C ARG A 251 -5.47 -6.84 -38.85
N GLY A 252 -4.53 -6.11 -38.22
CA GLY A 252 -4.75 -5.45 -36.93
C GLY A 252 -5.52 -4.13 -37.02
N GLU A 253 -5.30 -3.34 -38.08
CA GLU A 253 -5.94 -2.02 -38.24
C GLU A 253 -7.42 -2.12 -38.67
N ALA A 254 -7.81 -3.21 -39.34
CA ALA A 254 -9.20 -3.42 -39.75
C ALA A 254 -10.16 -3.74 -38.59
N LEU A 255 -9.65 -4.24 -37.46
CA LEU A 255 -10.46 -4.56 -36.27
C LEU A 255 -10.66 -3.34 -35.35
N ALA A 256 -9.66 -2.46 -35.25
CA ALA A 256 -9.78 -1.22 -34.48
C ALA A 256 -10.81 -0.23 -35.07
N GLY A 257 -10.96 -0.22 -36.41
CA GLY A 257 -11.93 0.64 -37.09
C GLY A 257 -13.41 0.23 -36.90
N ARG A 258 -13.70 -1.06 -36.65
CA ARG A 258 -15.08 -1.54 -36.48
C ARG A 258 -15.66 -1.25 -35.09
N SER A 259 -14.86 -1.32 -34.02
CA SER A 259 -15.34 -0.99 -32.66
C SER A 259 -15.68 0.49 -32.49
N ARG A 260 -14.96 1.40 -33.15
CA ARG A 260 -15.22 2.84 -33.03
C ARG A 260 -16.55 3.26 -33.65
N ARG A 261 -16.93 2.66 -34.80
CA ARG A 261 -18.23 2.92 -35.45
C ARG A 261 -19.42 2.28 -34.72
N ALA A 262 -19.19 1.22 -33.94
CA ALA A 262 -20.23 0.62 -33.10
C ALA A 262 -20.55 1.49 -31.88
N LEU A 263 -19.53 2.12 -31.27
CA LEU A 263 -19.73 3.01 -30.12
C LEU A 263 -20.45 4.32 -30.50
N GLU A 264 -20.11 4.91 -31.65
CA GLU A 264 -20.77 6.15 -32.12
C GLU A 264 -22.26 5.95 -32.44
N ARG A 265 -22.68 4.75 -32.87
CA ARG A 265 -24.10 4.43 -33.09
C ARG A 265 -24.88 4.19 -31.80
N ALA A 266 -24.23 3.79 -30.72
CA ALA A 266 -24.87 3.60 -29.42
C ALA A 266 -25.16 4.94 -28.71
N VAL A 267 -24.29 5.94 -28.90
CA VAL A 267 -24.44 7.26 -28.25
C VAL A 267 -25.57 8.10 -28.87
N LEU A 268 -25.93 7.87 -30.14
CA LEU A 268 -27.01 8.62 -30.80
C LEU A 268 -28.43 8.10 -30.52
N ARG A 269 -28.61 7.05 -29.70
CA ARG A 269 -29.93 6.50 -29.35
C ARG A 269 -30.47 6.90 -27.98
N VAL A 270 -29.76 7.75 -27.23
CA VAL A 270 -30.23 8.24 -25.92
C VAL A 270 -30.49 9.74 -26.01
N ARG A 271 -31.61 10.11 -26.62
CA ARG A 271 -32.29 11.38 -26.37
C ARG A 271 -33.64 11.05 -25.75
N PRO A 272 -33.89 11.39 -24.48
CA PRO A 272 -35.22 11.30 -23.92
C PRO A 272 -36.03 12.51 -24.36
N ASP A 273 -37.17 12.24 -25.01
CA ASP A 273 -38.30 13.16 -25.05
C ASP A 273 -39.07 13.00 -23.74
N SER A 274 -38.89 13.96 -22.82
CA SER A 274 -39.82 14.38 -21.74
C SER A 274 -39.06 15.15 -20.66
#